data_AF-A0A2V7N8I6-F1
#
_entry.id   AF-A0A2V7N8I6-F1
#
_cell.length_a   1.000
_cell.length_b   1.000
_cell.length_c   1.000
_cell.angle_alpha   90.00
_cell.angle_beta   90.00
_cell.angle_gamma   90.00
#
_symmetry.space_group_name_H-M   'P 1'
#
loop_
_entity.id
_entity.type
_entity.pdbx_description
1 polymer ?
#
loop_
_entity_poly.entity_id
_entity_poly.type
_entity_poly.pdbx_seq_one_letter_code
_entity_poly.pdbx_strand_id
1 'polypeptide(L)'
;MHQLQQWARVRARTTCPLRRGAWYRVVSLTAVEAVLEVHGRPLSVPRPLLQVLPIRPRMWSVVSRLRGAVTPPASWGARYGVCPRCAARAPLHERQATLRCPNCSFAFLIAWSDSHWRVFELLSGSPAARAVVKARDAARRLWRRSAPERSEA
;
A
#
# COMPACT_ATOMS: atom_id res chain seq x y z
N MET A 1 9.68 -26.73 -1.36
CA MET A 1 8.66 -25.85 -1.98
C MET A 1 9.13 -24.40 -1.86
N HIS A 2 9.54 -23.76 -2.95
CA HIS A 2 9.85 -22.32 -2.90
C HIS A 2 8.53 -21.57 -2.75
N GLN A 3 8.31 -20.96 -1.59
CA GLN A 3 7.16 -20.10 -1.38
C GLN A 3 7.27 -18.92 -2.35
N LEU A 4 6.33 -18.81 -3.29
CA LEU A 4 6.28 -17.67 -4.20
C LEU A 4 6.18 -16.39 -3.37
N GLN A 5 7.10 -15.46 -3.58
CA GLN A 5 7.14 -14.22 -2.81
C GLN A 5 5.90 -13.38 -3.11
N GLN A 6 5.02 -13.27 -2.11
CA GLN A 6 3.80 -12.47 -2.20
C GLN A 6 4.07 -11.00 -1.85
N TRP A 7 3.22 -10.13 -2.38
CA TRP A 7 3.29 -8.68 -2.19
C TRP A 7 1.93 -8.15 -1.78
N ALA A 8 1.90 -7.22 -0.83
CA ALA A 8 0.68 -6.63 -0.33
C ALA A 8 0.67 -5.10 -0.43
N ARG A 9 -0.49 -4.54 -0.73
CA ARG A 9 -0.76 -3.11 -0.72
C ARG A 9 -2.03 -2.84 0.05
N VAL A 10 -2.09 -1.73 0.77
CA VAL A 10 -3.32 -1.29 1.44
C VAL A 10 -4.39 -0.93 0.42
N ARG A 11 -5.63 -1.37 0.65
CA ARG A 11 -6.79 -0.97 -0.14
C ARG A 11 -7.04 0.53 0.00
N ALA A 12 -7.39 1.22 -1.09
CA ALA A 12 -7.39 2.68 -1.18
C ALA A 12 -8.30 3.44 -0.18
N ARG A 13 -9.20 2.75 0.55
CA ARG A 13 -10.20 3.34 1.44
C ARG A 13 -10.08 2.92 2.91
N THR A 14 -8.87 2.71 3.43
CA THR A 14 -8.68 2.35 4.84
C THR A 14 -7.62 3.24 5.52
N THR A 15 -7.80 3.51 6.81
CA THR A 15 -6.76 4.15 7.63
C THR A 15 -5.85 3.05 8.17
N CYS A 16 -4.61 3.01 7.69
CA CYS A 16 -3.60 2.08 8.18
C CYS A 16 -2.21 2.76 8.10
N PRO A 17 -1.24 2.27 8.87
CA PRO A 17 0.11 2.86 8.95
C PRO A 17 0.92 2.68 7.65
N LEU A 18 0.48 1.84 6.71
CA LEU A 18 1.16 1.66 5.45
C LEU A 18 0.99 2.88 4.54
N ARG A 19 2.06 3.23 3.83
CA ARG A 19 1.97 4.17 2.72
C ARG A 19 1.01 3.62 1.66
N ARG A 20 -0.10 4.31 1.43
CA ARG A 20 -1.04 4.00 0.34
C ARG A 20 -0.31 4.01 -1.00
N GLY A 21 -0.64 3.05 -1.87
CA GLY A 21 0.02 2.89 -3.16
C GLY A 21 1.32 2.06 -3.13
N ALA A 22 1.93 1.82 -1.97
CA ALA A 22 3.15 1.04 -1.89
C ALA A 22 2.88 -0.46 -1.78
N TRP A 23 3.70 -1.27 -2.45
CA TRP A 23 3.71 -2.72 -2.33
C TRP A 23 4.80 -3.17 -1.37
N TYR A 24 4.43 -3.97 -0.38
CA TYR A 24 5.31 -4.51 0.67
C TYR A 24 5.46 -6.01 0.51
N ARG A 25 6.64 -6.50 0.86
CA ARG A 25 6.92 -7.93 0.87
C ARG A 25 6.10 -8.60 1.97
N VAL A 26 5.38 -9.67 1.65
CA VAL A 26 4.68 -10.48 2.65
C VAL A 26 5.68 -11.47 3.25
N VAL A 27 5.84 -11.43 4.57
CA VAL A 27 6.68 -12.35 5.35
C VAL A 27 5.87 -13.58 5.75
N SER A 28 4.64 -13.36 6.22
CA SER A 28 3.68 -14.43 6.50
C SER A 28 2.25 -13.98 6.20
N LEU A 29 1.40 -14.94 5.83
CA LEU A 29 0.02 -14.69 5.45
C LEU A 29 -0.89 -15.74 6.10
N THR A 30 -1.89 -15.28 6.82
CA THR A 30 -2.98 -16.12 7.34
C THR A 30 -4.33 -15.62 6.82
N ALA A 31 -5.40 -16.32 7.16
CA ALA A 31 -6.76 -15.89 6.82
C ALA A 31 -7.13 -14.53 7.46
N VAL A 32 -6.50 -14.16 8.58
CA VAL A 32 -6.88 -12.99 9.39
C VAL A 32 -5.84 -11.87 9.37
N GLU A 33 -4.57 -12.20 9.28
CA GLU A 33 -3.45 -11.26 9.43
C GLU A 33 -2.38 -11.52 8.36
N ALA A 34 -1.63 -10.47 8.03
CA ALA A 34 -0.41 -10.57 7.23
C ALA A 34 0.72 -9.85 7.97
N VAL A 35 1.91 -10.45 7.98
CA VAL A 35 3.12 -9.77 8.44
C VAL A 35 3.84 -9.23 7.21
N LEU A 36 4.02 -7.91 7.15
CA LEU A 36 4.65 -7.21 6.04
C LEU A 36 6.02 -6.70 6.44
N GLU A 37 6.98 -6.74 5.53
CA GLU A 37 8.25 -6.05 5.72
C GLU A 37 8.10 -4.59 5.32
N VAL A 38 8.19 -3.70 6.31
CA VAL A 38 8.06 -2.25 6.16
C VAL A 38 9.32 -1.59 6.69
N HIS A 39 10.14 -1.01 5.81
CA HIS A 39 11.42 -0.39 6.17
C HIS A 39 12.34 -1.34 6.98
N GLY A 40 12.42 -2.60 6.56
CA GLY A 40 13.22 -3.64 7.23
C GLY A 40 12.64 -4.16 8.54
N ARG A 41 11.46 -3.70 8.95
CA ARG A 41 10.79 -4.14 10.19
C ARG A 41 9.50 -4.92 9.86
N PRO A 42 9.19 -6.00 10.59
CA PRO A 42 7.91 -6.69 10.45
C PRO A 42 6.78 -5.83 11.00
N LEU A 43 5.67 -5.77 10.26
CA LEU A 43 4.45 -5.07 10.68
C LEU A 43 3.24 -5.98 10.43
N SER A 44 2.54 -6.33 11.50
CA SER A 44 1.27 -7.06 11.42
C SER A 44 0.15 -6.14 10.95
N VAL A 45 -0.53 -6.56 9.89
CA VAL A 45 -1.65 -5.84 9.30
C VAL A 45 -2.79 -6.82 9.04
N PRO A 46 -4.02 -6.49 9.46
CA PRO A 46 -5.19 -7.29 9.17
C PRO A 46 -5.35 -7.58 7.68
N ARG A 47 -5.45 -8.87 7.33
CA ARG A 47 -5.58 -9.37 5.96
C ARG A 47 -6.70 -8.70 5.15
N PRO A 48 -7.88 -8.37 5.73
CA PRO A 48 -8.95 -7.67 5.01
C PRO A 48 -8.59 -6.28 4.49
N LEU A 49 -7.56 -5.63 5.04
CA LEU A 49 -7.13 -4.30 4.60
C LEU A 49 -6.23 -4.34 3.37
N LEU A 50 -5.78 -5.53 2.99
CA LEU A 50 -4.75 -5.74 2.00
C LEU A 50 -5.31 -6.30 0.69
N GLN A 51 -4.77 -5.80 -0.41
CA GLN A 51 -4.70 -6.49 -1.68
C GLN A 51 -3.38 -7.28 -1.67
N VAL A 52 -3.43 -8.58 -1.97
CA VAL A 52 -2.25 -9.45 -2.01
C VAL A 52 -2.10 -10.04 -3.40
N LEU A 53 -0.88 -9.98 -3.95
CA LEU A 53 -0.53 -10.48 -5.28
C LEU A 53 0.65 -11.46 -5.18
N PRO A 54 0.71 -12.48 -6.06
CA PRO A 54 1.86 -13.38 -6.16
C PRO A 54 3.05 -12.76 -6.90
N ILE A 55 2.90 -11.54 -7.42
CA ILE A 55 3.93 -10.77 -8.14
C ILE A 55 3.97 -9.35 -7.61
N ARG A 56 5.15 -8.72 -7.63
CA ARG A 56 5.28 -7.28 -7.38
C ARG A 56 4.94 -6.49 -8.64
N PRO A 57 3.90 -5.65 -8.65
CA PRO A 57 3.64 -4.80 -9.80
C PRO A 57 4.80 -3.83 -10.03
N ARG A 58 5.30 -3.78 -11.28
CA ARG A 58 6.34 -2.83 -11.72
C ARG A 58 5.74 -1.57 -12.37
N MET A 59 4.66 -1.06 -11.78
CA MET A 59 3.94 0.11 -12.27
C MET A 59 3.68 1.08 -11.11
N TRP A 60 3.69 2.39 -11.41
CA TRP A 60 3.31 3.40 -10.42
C TRP A 60 1.88 3.18 -9.99
N SER A 61 1.66 3.11 -8.67
CA SER A 61 0.30 3.12 -8.14
C SER A 61 -0.23 4.55 -8.14
N VAL A 62 -1.45 4.75 -8.62
CA VAL A 62 -2.14 6.04 -8.60
C VAL A 62 -3.01 6.13 -7.35
N VAL A 63 -2.76 7.14 -6.52
CA VAL A 63 -3.43 7.31 -5.23
C VAL A 63 -4.25 8.59 -5.23
N SER A 64 -5.56 8.46 -4.99
CA SER A 64 -6.43 9.61 -4.73
C SER A 64 -6.12 10.23 -3.38
N ARG A 65 -6.07 11.57 -3.34
CA ARG A 65 -5.95 12.30 -2.07
C ARG A 65 -7.24 12.16 -1.27
N LEU A 66 -7.10 11.72 -0.02
CA LEU A 66 -8.21 11.67 0.93
C LEU A 66 -8.19 12.94 1.79
N ARG A 67 -9.37 13.55 2.00
CA ARG A 67 -9.50 14.68 2.92
C ARG A 67 -9.03 14.29 4.33
N GLY A 68 -8.23 15.15 4.95
CA GLY A 68 -7.71 14.96 6.32
C GLY A 68 -6.55 13.97 6.48
N ALA A 69 -6.01 13.39 5.40
CA ALA A 69 -4.77 12.62 5.48
C ALA A 69 -3.55 13.55 5.36
N VAL A 70 -2.41 13.18 5.98
CA VAL A 70 -1.10 13.78 5.70
C VAL A 70 -0.84 13.63 4.20
N THR A 71 -1.11 14.71 3.46
CA THR A 71 -1.15 14.71 2.01
C THR A 71 0.14 15.30 1.47
N PRO A 72 0.59 14.90 0.27
CA PRO A 72 1.63 15.62 -0.46
C PRO A 72 1.28 17.11 -0.65
N PRO A 73 2.15 17.96 -1.19
CA PRO A 73 1.84 19.38 -1.44
C PRO A 73 0.56 19.59 -2.24
N ALA A 74 -0.20 20.66 -1.95
CA ALA A 74 -1.44 21.01 -2.66
C ALA A 74 -1.26 21.05 -4.18
N SER A 75 -0.12 21.58 -4.65
CA SER A 75 0.26 21.70 -6.06
C SER A 75 0.27 20.40 -6.87
N TRP A 76 0.31 19.22 -6.22
CA TRP A 76 0.31 17.93 -6.93
C TRP A 76 -1.07 17.50 -7.46
N GLY A 77 -2.12 18.30 -7.26
CA GLY A 77 -3.47 18.00 -7.76
C GLY A 77 -4.19 16.91 -6.96
N ALA A 78 -5.24 16.30 -7.55
CA ALA A 78 -6.11 15.35 -6.84
C ALA A 78 -5.52 13.94 -6.65
N ARG A 79 -4.48 13.60 -7.41
CA ARG A 79 -3.86 12.26 -7.42
C ARG A 79 -2.34 12.39 -7.40
N TYR A 80 -1.67 11.38 -6.86
CA TYR A 80 -0.21 11.29 -6.91
C TYR A 80 0.23 9.85 -7.16
N GLY A 81 1.47 9.69 -7.62
CA GLY A 81 2.08 8.41 -7.92
C GLY A 81 2.88 7.89 -6.74
N VAL A 82 2.91 6.57 -6.57
CA VAL A 82 3.85 5.88 -5.68
C VAL A 82 4.73 4.92 -6.46
N CYS A 83 6.04 5.12 -6.35
CA CYS A 83 7.05 4.37 -7.10
C CYS A 83 6.98 2.88 -6.74
N PRO A 84 6.92 1.96 -7.72
CA PRO A 84 6.84 0.53 -7.45
C PRO A 84 8.10 -0.01 -6.79
N ARG A 85 9.26 0.65 -6.95
CA ARG A 85 10.56 0.20 -6.44
C ARG A 85 10.86 0.71 -5.02
N CYS A 86 10.80 2.02 -4.81
CA CYS A 86 11.24 2.65 -3.56
C CYS A 86 10.11 3.28 -2.73
N ALA A 87 8.86 3.18 -3.18
CA ALA A 87 7.70 3.78 -2.52
C ALA A 87 7.75 5.32 -2.38
N ALA A 88 8.68 6.01 -3.04
CA ALA A 88 8.69 7.47 -3.13
C ALA A 88 7.41 7.97 -3.81
N ARG A 89 6.91 9.12 -3.35
CA ARG A 89 5.75 9.79 -3.95
C ARG A 89 6.22 10.79 -5.00
N ALA A 90 5.44 10.97 -6.06
CA ALA A 90 5.69 11.99 -7.08
C ALA A 90 4.36 12.57 -7.59
N PRO A 91 4.34 13.82 -8.08
CA PRO A 91 3.17 14.37 -8.76
C PRO A 91 2.89 13.56 -10.04
N LEU A 92 1.62 13.46 -10.40
CA LEU A 92 1.19 12.89 -11.67
C LEU A 92 0.70 14.01 -12.57
N HIS A 93 1.10 13.97 -13.84
CA HIS A 93 0.54 14.80 -14.89
C HIS A 93 -0.45 13.95 -15.68
N GLU A 94 -1.59 14.52 -16.04
CA GLU A 94 -2.66 13.76 -16.68
C GLU A 94 -2.15 13.08 -17.96
N ARG A 95 -2.62 11.85 -18.21
CA ARG A 95 -2.36 11.06 -19.43
C ARG A 95 -0.90 10.65 -19.67
N GLN A 96 0.01 10.91 -18.75
CA GLN A 96 1.40 10.45 -18.84
C GLN A 96 1.48 8.91 -18.75
N ALA A 97 2.08 8.24 -19.72
CA ALA A 97 2.17 6.77 -19.73
C ALA A 97 3.24 6.21 -18.78
N THR A 98 4.37 6.92 -18.65
CA THR A 98 5.54 6.50 -17.86
C THR A 98 6.05 7.64 -16.99
N LEU A 99 6.60 7.33 -15.81
CA LEU A 99 7.19 8.33 -14.93
C LEU A 99 8.54 7.86 -14.39
N ARG A 100 9.55 8.75 -14.43
CA ARG A 100 10.85 8.54 -13.80
C ARG A 100 10.78 8.92 -12.33
N CYS A 101 11.26 8.04 -11.45
CA CYS A 101 11.26 8.29 -10.02
C CYS A 101 12.34 9.32 -9.65
N PRO A 102 12.00 10.42 -8.94
CA PRO A 102 12.99 11.40 -8.52
C PRO A 102 13.94 10.88 -7.43
N ASN A 103 13.59 9.79 -6.74
CA ASN A 103 14.39 9.23 -5.65
C ASN A 103 15.31 8.09 -6.11
N CYS A 104 14.84 7.20 -7.00
CA CYS A 104 15.63 6.04 -7.43
C CYS A 104 15.96 6.02 -8.92
N SER A 105 15.60 7.07 -9.67
CA SER A 105 15.92 7.29 -11.09
C SER A 105 15.36 6.28 -12.10
N PHE A 106 14.71 5.19 -11.67
CA PHE A 106 14.06 4.24 -12.58
C PHE A 106 12.76 4.78 -13.17
N ALA A 107 12.49 4.43 -14.43
CA ALA A 107 11.24 4.74 -15.12
C ALA A 107 10.31 3.50 -15.15
N PHE A 108 9.02 3.73 -14.92
CA PHE A 108 7.99 2.69 -14.94
C PHE A 108 6.70 3.22 -15.57
N LEU A 109 5.86 2.31 -16.06
CA LEU A 109 4.50 2.63 -16.51
C LEU A 109 3.63 3.12 -15.34
N ILE A 110 2.63 3.94 -15.62
CA ILE A 110 1.66 4.44 -14.65
C ILE A 110 0.39 3.60 -14.70
N ALA A 111 0.01 3.01 -13.56
CA ALA A 111 -1.24 2.26 -13.44
C ALA A 111 -2.42 3.23 -13.20
N TRP A 112 -2.86 3.91 -14.27
CA TRP A 112 -4.06 4.77 -14.24
C TRP A 112 -5.32 4.01 -13.79
N SER A 113 -5.31 2.69 -13.94
CA SER A 113 -6.34 1.77 -13.47
C SER A 113 -5.72 0.60 -12.72
N ASP A 114 -6.38 0.19 -11.62
CA ASP A 114 -6.07 -1.05 -10.90
C ASP A 114 -6.78 -2.28 -11.49
N SER A 115 -7.54 -2.15 -12.59
CA SER A 115 -8.30 -3.26 -13.18
C SER A 115 -7.45 -4.49 -13.46
N HIS A 116 -6.20 -4.30 -13.91
CA HIS A 116 -5.27 -5.40 -14.19
C HIS A 116 -4.89 -6.19 -12.92
N TRP A 117 -5.02 -5.59 -11.74
CA TRP A 117 -4.69 -6.20 -10.45
C TRP A 117 -5.94 -6.74 -9.74
N ARG A 118 -7.13 -6.29 -10.13
CA ARG A 118 -8.40 -6.71 -9.52
C ARG A 118 -8.74 -8.17 -9.80
N VAL A 119 -8.25 -8.75 -10.90
CA VAL A 119 -8.42 -10.19 -11.17
C VAL A 119 -7.92 -11.04 -9.99
N PHE A 120 -6.79 -10.65 -9.38
CA PHE A 120 -6.25 -11.35 -8.23
C PHE A 120 -7.04 -11.10 -6.94
N GLU A 121 -7.78 -9.99 -6.84
CA GLU A 121 -8.67 -9.73 -5.70
C GLU A 121 -9.91 -10.63 -5.74
N LEU A 122 -10.48 -10.88 -6.93
CA LEU A 122 -11.60 -11.80 -7.10
C LEU A 122 -11.23 -13.22 -6.65
N LEU A 123 -10.03 -13.68 -7.01
CA LEU A 123 -9.50 -14.98 -6.57
C LEU A 123 -9.21 -15.04 -5.06
N SER A 124 -8.96 -13.88 -4.43
CA SER A 124 -8.65 -13.80 -3.00
C SER A 124 -9.88 -13.68 -2.09
N GLY A 125 -11.09 -13.56 -2.66
CA GLY A 125 -12.30 -13.15 -1.95
C GLY A 125 -12.29 -11.66 -1.58
N SER A 126 -13.38 -10.96 -1.87
CA SER A 126 -13.56 -9.58 -1.38
C SER A 126 -13.96 -9.63 0.10
N PRO A 127 -13.26 -8.95 1.01
CA PRO A 127 -13.68 -8.87 2.41
C PRO A 127 -14.99 -8.08 2.51
N ALA A 128 -15.95 -8.60 3.26
CA ALA A 128 -17.17 -7.87 3.60
C ALA A 128 -16.82 -6.54 4.27
N ALA A 129 -17.58 -5.47 4.00
CA ALA A 129 -17.32 -4.12 4.53
C ALA A 129 -17.16 -4.10 6.07
N ARG A 130 -17.92 -4.93 6.79
CA ARG A 130 -17.82 -5.08 8.26
C ARG A 130 -16.46 -5.63 8.71
N ALA A 131 -15.89 -6.57 7.97
CA ALA A 131 -14.55 -7.11 8.23
C ALA A 131 -13.48 -6.03 8.05
N VAL A 132 -13.62 -5.17 7.03
CA VAL A 132 -12.72 -4.03 6.78
C VAL A 132 -12.77 -3.02 7.93
N VAL A 133 -13.95 -2.71 8.47
CA VAL A 133 -14.07 -1.80 9.63
C VAL A 133 -13.39 -2.38 10.88
N LYS A 134 -13.70 -3.64 11.25
CA LYS A 134 -13.07 -4.31 12.40
C LYS A 134 -11.56 -4.39 12.25
N ALA A 135 -11.10 -4.70 11.05
CA ALA A 135 -9.69 -4.74 10.68
C ALA A 135 -9.03 -3.35 10.81
N ARG A 136 -9.67 -2.28 10.35
CA ARG A 136 -9.18 -0.90 10.50
C ARG A 136 -8.95 -0.54 11.97
N ASP A 137 -9.90 -0.89 12.83
CA ASP A 137 -9.79 -0.58 14.26
C ASP A 137 -8.71 -1.42 14.95
N ALA A 138 -8.52 -2.67 14.51
CA ALA A 138 -7.40 -3.52 14.94
C ALA A 138 -6.05 -2.93 14.52
N ALA A 139 -5.91 -2.49 13.26
CA ALA A 139 -4.70 -1.85 12.76
C ALA A 139 -4.35 -0.57 13.55
N ARG A 140 -5.35 0.24 13.92
CA ARG A 140 -5.16 1.41 14.78
C ARG A 140 -4.63 1.04 16.16
N ARG A 141 -5.12 -0.05 16.75
CA ARG A 141 -4.62 -0.56 18.04
C ARG A 141 -3.19 -1.06 17.96
N LEU A 142 -2.87 -1.85 16.93
CA LEU A 142 -1.51 -2.34 16.69
C LEU A 142 -0.53 -1.18 16.51
N TRP A 143 -0.91 -0.16 15.73
CA TRP A 143 -0.07 1.03 15.56
C TRP A 143 0.22 1.74 16.89
N ARG A 144 -0.78 1.89 17.77
CA ARG A 144 -0.54 2.46 19.11
C ARG A 144 0.43 1.62 19.95
N ARG A 145 0.39 0.30 19.82
CA ARG A 145 1.28 -0.63 20.55
C ARG A 145 2.70 -0.68 19.98
N SER A 146 2.86 -0.44 18.69
CA SER A 146 4.15 -0.47 18.00
C SER A 146 4.80 0.91 17.85
N ALA A 147 4.16 1.96 18.37
CA ALA A 147 4.78 3.28 18.46
C ALA A 147 5.93 3.20 19.48
N PRO A 148 7.16 3.61 19.13
CA PRO A 148 8.24 3.68 20.10
C PRO A 148 7.82 4.63 21.23
N GLU A 149 8.05 4.23 22.49
CA GLU A 149 7.96 5.17 23.61
C GLU A 149 8.85 6.36 23.28
N ARG A 150 8.30 7.57 23.33
CA ARG A 150 9.10 8.78 23.22
C ARG A 150 10.04 8.76 24.43
N SER A 151 11.31 8.47 24.19
CA SER A 151 12.38 8.83 25.11
C SER A 151 12.38 10.36 25.21
N GLU A 152 11.82 10.88 26.30
CA GLU A 152 12.06 12.26 26.73
C GLU A 152 13.56 12.43 26.95
N ALA A 153 14.13 13.38 26.21
CA ALA A 153 15.46 13.93 26.40
C ALA A 153 15.32 15.45 26.33
#